data_AF-A0A061N4E7-F1
#
_entry.id   AF-A0A061N4E7-F1
#
_cell.length_a   1.000
_cell.length_b   1.000
_cell.length_c   1.000
_cell.angle_alpha   90.00
_cell.angle_beta   90.00
_cell.angle_gamma   90.00
#
_symmetry.space_group_name_H-M   'P 1'
#
loop_
_entity.id
_entity.type
_entity.pdbx_description
1 polymer ?
#
loop_
_entity_poly.entity_id
_entity_poly.type
_entity_poly.pdbx_seq_one_letter_code
_entity_poly.pdbx_strand_id
1 'polypeptide(L)'
;MDKEDVNERERKRAMKIIIDADACPVQDVVIEESAKRGKDVILVKSYAHYSNVEQEAEVIYVDPGNDSADYKIVQLAVPGDIIITQDYGLAALALEKNCKVLHHTGFYILKIELMRCYLNAINQRNEEGASKEFVDLSHLQMNRKNISKSNL
;
A
#
# COMPACT_ATOMS: atom_id res chain seq x y z
N MET A 1 13.61 31.76 -6.84
CA MET A 1 13.27 30.90 -5.69
C MET A 1 14.22 29.73 -5.77
N ASP A 2 15.06 29.57 -4.76
CA ASP A 2 16.28 28.76 -4.87
C ASP A 2 15.98 27.26 -4.74
N LYS A 3 16.75 26.44 -5.46
CA LYS A 3 16.53 24.98 -5.53
C LYS A 3 16.71 24.28 -4.18
N GLU A 4 17.42 24.89 -3.24
CA GLU A 4 17.63 24.36 -1.89
C GLU A 4 16.38 24.46 -1.01
N ASP A 5 15.62 25.57 -1.10
CA ASP A 5 14.39 25.79 -0.34
C ASP A 5 13.25 24.81 -0.72
N VAL A 6 13.20 24.42 -1.99
CA VAL A 6 12.21 23.43 -2.47
C VAL A 6 12.51 22.05 -1.87
N ASN A 7 13.78 21.65 -1.85
CA ASN A 7 14.23 20.36 -1.33
C ASN A 7 14.06 20.26 0.20
N GLU A 8 14.28 21.34 0.93
CA GLU A 8 14.02 21.44 2.38
C GLU A 8 12.52 21.27 2.69
N ARG A 9 11.63 21.90 1.92
CA ARG A 9 10.17 21.75 2.07
C ARG A 9 9.67 20.36 1.75
N GLU A 10 10.22 19.71 0.71
CA GLU A 10 9.90 18.32 0.39
C GLU A 10 10.41 17.36 1.47
N ARG A 11 11.59 17.60 2.03
CA ARG A 11 12.13 16.84 3.18
C ARG A 11 11.36 17.09 4.48
N LYS A 12 10.79 18.27 4.66
CA LYS A 12 9.95 18.64 5.82
C LYS A 12 8.49 18.27 5.67
N ARG A 13 8.07 17.70 4.53
CA ARG A 13 6.68 17.27 4.39
C ARG A 13 6.44 16.16 5.41
N ALA A 14 5.53 16.42 6.34
CA ALA A 14 5.16 15.42 7.33
C ALA A 14 4.60 14.20 6.59
N MET A 15 5.07 13.02 6.98
CA MET A 15 4.53 11.73 6.51
C MET A 15 3.01 11.71 6.71
N LYS A 16 2.28 11.33 5.66
CA LYS A 16 0.82 11.19 5.68
C LYS A 16 0.39 9.73 5.63
N ILE A 17 -0.82 9.49 6.08
CA ILE A 17 -1.50 8.20 5.97
C ILE A 17 -2.62 8.36 4.95
N ILE A 18 -2.54 7.60 3.86
CA ILE A 18 -3.54 7.60 2.79
C ILE A 18 -4.27 6.26 2.83
N ILE A 19 -5.59 6.31 2.99
CA ILE A 19 -6.44 5.13 3.10
C ILE A 19 -7.22 4.96 1.81
N ASP A 20 -7.10 3.77 1.22
CA ASP A 20 -8.08 3.24 0.27
C ASP A 20 -9.35 2.87 1.05
N ALA A 21 -10.30 3.80 1.08
CA ALA A 21 -11.46 3.68 1.96
C ALA A 21 -12.43 2.60 1.48
N ASP A 22 -12.51 2.35 0.16
CA ASP A 22 -13.37 1.30 -0.39
C ASP A 22 -12.84 -0.10 -0.02
N ALA A 23 -11.54 -0.22 0.24
CA ALA A 23 -10.88 -1.48 0.59
C ALA A 23 -10.46 -1.57 2.08
N CYS A 24 -10.89 -0.64 2.94
CA CYS A 24 -10.50 -0.61 4.35
C CYS A 24 -11.73 -0.60 5.29
N PRO A 25 -12.03 -1.71 5.99
CA PRO A 25 -13.15 -1.77 6.93
C PRO A 25 -12.86 -1.12 8.29
N VAL A 26 -11.61 -0.71 8.57
CA VAL A 26 -11.16 -0.19 9.87
C VAL A 26 -10.72 1.28 9.80
N GLN A 27 -11.35 2.08 8.93
CA GLN A 27 -11.05 3.50 8.72
C GLN A 27 -11.00 4.29 10.05
N ASP A 28 -12.02 4.13 10.90
CA ASP A 28 -12.14 4.88 12.15
C ASP A 28 -10.99 4.58 13.10
N VAL A 29 -10.56 3.32 13.18
CA VAL A 29 -9.40 2.91 14.00
C VAL A 29 -8.12 3.59 13.51
N VAL A 30 -7.94 3.68 12.19
CA VAL A 30 -6.78 4.37 11.62
C VAL A 30 -6.84 5.86 11.95
N ILE A 31 -8.00 6.50 11.77
CA ILE A 31 -8.18 7.94 12.06
C ILE A 31 -7.85 8.21 13.54
N GLU A 32 -8.42 7.45 14.46
CA GLU A 32 -8.22 7.61 15.90
C GLU A 32 -6.75 7.41 16.30
N GLU A 33 -6.10 6.34 15.84
CA GLU A 33 -4.70 6.07 16.19
C GLU A 33 -3.73 7.06 15.56
N SER A 34 -4.07 7.61 14.39
CA SER A 34 -3.28 8.64 13.70
C SER A 34 -3.38 9.98 14.41
N ALA A 35 -4.59 10.37 14.84
CA ALA A 35 -4.82 11.59 15.62
C ALA A 35 -4.03 11.59 16.92
N LYS A 36 -4.00 10.46 17.66
CA LYS A 36 -3.17 10.28 18.88
C LYS A 36 -1.67 10.50 18.62
N ARG A 37 -1.20 10.36 17.38
CA ARG A 37 0.21 10.49 16.97
C ARG A 37 0.48 11.77 16.19
N GLY A 38 -0.51 12.66 16.04
CA GLY A 38 -0.40 13.89 15.25
C GLY A 38 -0.05 13.61 13.79
N LYS A 39 -0.65 12.58 13.19
CA LYS A 39 -0.46 12.22 11.79
C LYS A 39 -1.71 12.55 10.98
N ASP A 40 -1.49 13.21 9.84
CA ASP A 40 -2.57 13.55 8.92
C ASP A 40 -3.04 12.30 8.17
N VAL A 41 -4.36 12.18 8.05
CA VAL A 41 -5.04 11.09 7.35
C VAL A 41 -5.83 11.65 6.17
N ILE A 42 -5.67 11.02 5.01
CA ILE A 42 -6.45 11.28 3.80
C ILE A 42 -7.20 9.99 3.44
N LEU A 43 -8.52 10.07 3.38
CA LEU A 43 -9.37 9.00 2.87
C LEU A 43 -9.68 9.27 1.40
N VAL A 44 -9.43 8.29 0.55
CA VAL A 44 -9.85 8.33 -0.85
C VAL A 44 -11.04 7.40 -1.00
N LYS A 45 -12.20 7.96 -1.36
CA LYS A 45 -13.50 7.26 -1.48
C LYS A 45 -14.06 7.41 -2.88
N SER A 46 -14.57 6.32 -3.46
CA SER A 46 -15.44 6.46 -4.63
C SER A 46 -16.78 7.12 -4.26
N TYR A 47 -17.31 7.98 -5.13
CA TYR A 47 -18.69 8.52 -4.96
C TYR A 47 -19.76 7.42 -4.89
N ALA A 48 -19.47 6.20 -5.36
CA ALA A 48 -20.38 5.06 -5.19
C ALA A 48 -20.66 4.73 -3.71
N HIS A 49 -19.74 5.07 -2.80
CA HIS A 49 -19.86 4.86 -1.35
C HIS A 49 -19.99 6.20 -0.59
N TYR A 50 -20.61 7.20 -1.20
CA TYR A 50 -20.82 8.49 -0.55
C TYR A 50 -21.60 8.32 0.76
N SER A 51 -21.03 8.84 1.86
CA SER A 51 -21.64 8.87 3.18
C SER A 51 -21.65 10.31 3.68
N ASN A 52 -22.80 10.79 4.18
CA ASN A 52 -22.94 12.14 4.72
C ASN A 52 -22.45 12.25 6.18
N VAL A 53 -21.47 11.44 6.55
CA VAL A 53 -20.90 11.38 7.90
C VAL A 53 -19.64 12.24 7.91
N GLU A 54 -19.59 13.22 8.81
CA GLU A 54 -18.36 13.97 9.05
C GLU A 54 -17.27 13.00 9.55
N GLN A 55 -16.12 13.01 8.87
CA GLN A 55 -14.95 12.27 9.31
C GLN A 55 -13.90 13.26 9.83
N GLU A 56 -13.23 12.90 10.92
CA GLU A 56 -12.12 13.67 11.50
C GLU A 56 -10.82 13.52 10.68
N ALA A 57 -10.94 13.54 9.35
CA ALA A 57 -9.86 13.35 8.41
C ALA A 57 -10.21 14.03 7.07
N GLU A 58 -9.20 14.30 6.25
CA GLU A 58 -9.43 14.82 4.89
C GLU A 58 -10.06 13.72 4.03
N VAL A 59 -11.20 14.02 3.41
CA VAL A 59 -11.88 13.06 2.52
C VAL A 59 -11.84 13.59 1.09
N ILE A 60 -11.28 12.78 0.19
CA ILE A 60 -11.22 13.05 -1.24
C ILE A 60 -12.15 12.05 -1.93
N TYR A 61 -13.22 12.58 -2.53
CA TYR A 61 -14.11 11.80 -3.37
C TYR A 61 -13.61 11.74 -4.81
N VAL A 62 -13.67 10.56 -5.41
CA VAL A 62 -13.33 10.31 -6.82
C VAL A 62 -14.54 9.77 -7.57
N ASP A 63 -14.62 10.10 -8.86
CA ASP A 63 -15.70 9.61 -9.73
C ASP A 63 -15.76 8.07 -9.74
N PRO A 64 -16.96 7.49 -9.92
CA PRO A 64 -17.12 6.05 -10.03
C PRO A 64 -16.58 5.60 -11.40
N GLY A 65 -15.30 5.25 -11.42
CA GLY A 65 -14.62 4.63 -12.54
C GLY A 65 -13.72 3.51 -12.02
N ASN A 66 -13.52 2.49 -12.85
CA ASN A 66 -12.57 1.42 -12.54
C ASN A 66 -11.21 2.07 -12.21
N ASP A 67 -10.67 1.75 -11.04
CA ASP A 67 -9.35 2.20 -10.57
C ASP A 67 -9.22 3.71 -10.26
N SER A 68 -10.31 4.50 -10.25
CA SER A 68 -10.23 5.96 -10.02
C SER A 68 -9.68 6.31 -8.63
N ALA A 69 -9.98 5.49 -7.63
CA ALA A 69 -9.42 5.62 -6.27
C ALA A 69 -7.91 5.34 -6.27
N ASP A 70 -7.50 4.22 -6.88
CA ASP A 70 -6.10 3.80 -6.98
C ASP A 70 -5.24 4.88 -7.65
N TYR A 71 -5.70 5.40 -8.80
CA TYR A 71 -5.00 6.48 -9.50
C TYR A 71 -4.85 7.71 -8.62
N LYS A 72 -5.89 8.08 -7.87
CA LYS A 72 -5.84 9.24 -6.99
C LYS A 72 -4.88 9.03 -5.82
N ILE A 73 -4.90 7.85 -5.20
CA ILE A 73 -3.97 7.47 -4.13
C ILE A 73 -2.53 7.53 -4.64
N VAL A 74 -2.25 6.90 -5.78
CA VAL A 74 -0.92 6.92 -6.41
C VAL A 74 -0.52 8.35 -6.74
N GLN A 75 -1.42 9.22 -7.22
CA GLN A 75 -1.11 10.63 -7.48
C GLN A 75 -0.73 11.40 -6.22
N LEU A 76 -1.44 11.17 -5.11
CA LEU A 76 -1.22 11.86 -3.83
C LEU A 76 0.05 11.38 -3.11
N ALA A 77 0.37 10.10 -3.27
CA ALA A 77 1.45 9.42 -2.56
C ALA A 77 2.83 9.98 -2.91
N VAL A 78 3.60 10.34 -1.88
CA VAL A 78 5.00 10.72 -1.98
C VAL A 78 5.90 9.76 -1.17
N PRO A 79 7.21 9.66 -1.47
CA PRO A 79 8.11 8.79 -0.73
C PRO A 79 8.01 8.98 0.78
N GLY A 80 7.87 7.87 1.51
CA GLY A 80 7.76 7.87 2.97
C GLY A 80 6.33 7.89 3.52
N ASP A 81 5.31 8.17 2.71
CA ASP A 81 3.90 8.05 3.12
C ASP A 81 3.51 6.60 3.45
N ILE A 82 2.45 6.43 4.23
CA ILE A 82 1.85 5.14 4.55
C ILE A 82 0.55 5.00 3.76
N ILE A 83 0.44 3.94 2.97
CA ILE A 83 -0.77 3.57 2.24
C ILE A 83 -1.44 2.40 2.97
N ILE A 84 -2.73 2.49 3.23
CA ILE A 84 -3.53 1.39 3.79
C ILE A 84 -4.49 0.88 2.72
N THR A 85 -4.30 -0.37 2.30
CA THR A 85 -5.15 -1.04 1.30
C THR A 85 -5.04 -2.57 1.43
N GLN A 86 -6.07 -3.28 0.99
CA GLN A 86 -6.02 -4.74 0.74
C GLN A 86 -5.79 -5.07 -0.73
N ASP A 87 -5.80 -4.08 -1.62
CA ASP A 87 -5.55 -4.29 -3.04
C ASP A 87 -4.05 -4.46 -3.30
N TYR A 88 -3.66 -5.65 -3.78
CA TYR A 88 -2.27 -5.97 -4.06
C TYR A 88 -1.72 -5.26 -5.31
N GLY A 89 -2.57 -4.89 -6.26
CA GLY A 89 -2.21 -4.06 -7.41
C GLY A 89 -1.85 -2.64 -6.99
N LEU A 90 -2.72 -1.99 -6.19
CA LEU A 90 -2.43 -0.68 -5.61
C LEU A 90 -1.20 -0.74 -4.69
N ALA A 91 -1.06 -1.79 -3.88
CA ALA A 91 0.11 -2.00 -3.03
C ALA A 91 1.41 -2.06 -3.84
N ALA A 92 1.40 -2.71 -5.00
CA ALA A 92 2.55 -2.75 -5.90
C ALA A 92 2.95 -1.35 -6.38
N LEU A 93 1.98 -0.56 -6.84
CA LEU A 93 2.21 0.82 -7.31
C LEU A 93 2.76 1.72 -6.19
N ALA A 94 2.23 1.61 -4.98
CA ALA A 94 2.67 2.37 -3.82
C ALA A 94 4.10 2.03 -3.39
N LEU A 95 4.47 0.75 -3.40
CA LEU A 95 5.84 0.32 -3.06
C LEU A 95 6.86 0.85 -4.07
N GLU A 96 6.53 0.93 -5.36
CA GLU A 96 7.41 1.54 -6.37
C GLU A 96 7.63 3.05 -6.14
N LYS A 97 6.71 3.74 -5.45
CA LYS A 97 6.89 5.14 -5.02
C LYS A 97 7.68 5.30 -3.73
N ASN A 98 8.27 4.23 -3.18
CA ASN A 98 8.92 4.22 -1.86
C ASN A 98 7.97 4.61 -0.71
N CYS A 99 6.68 4.29 -0.84
CA CYS A 99 5.74 4.36 0.27
C CYS A 99 5.80 3.08 1.10
N LYS A 100 5.34 3.15 2.35
CA LYS A 100 5.07 1.97 3.17
C LYS A 100 3.64 1.53 2.91
N VAL A 101 3.39 0.24 2.80
CA VAL A 101 2.03 -0.28 2.58
C VAL A 101 1.64 -1.18 3.74
N LEU A 102 0.47 -0.93 4.32
CA LEU A 102 -0.14 -1.72 5.37
C LEU A 102 -1.44 -2.34 4.87
N HIS A 103 -1.61 -3.62 5.15
CA HIS A 103 -2.92 -4.25 5.07
C HIS A 103 -3.79 -3.75 6.22
N HIS A 104 -5.11 -3.69 6.04
CA HIS A 104 -6.05 -3.24 7.08
C HIS A 104 -6.03 -4.11 8.35
N THR A 105 -5.43 -5.31 8.31
CA THR A 105 -5.22 -6.17 9.50
C THR A 105 -3.91 -5.88 10.25
N GLY A 106 -3.13 -4.89 9.80
CA GLY A 106 -1.98 -4.35 10.53
C GLY A 106 -0.61 -4.91 10.15
N PHE A 107 -0.51 -5.77 9.12
CA PHE A 107 0.80 -6.22 8.61
C PHE A 107 1.28 -5.39 7.43
N TYR A 108 2.60 -5.30 7.24
CA TYR A 108 3.20 -4.65 6.08
C TYR A 108 3.10 -5.55 4.85
N ILE A 109 2.64 -4.98 3.73
CA ILE A 109 2.75 -5.60 2.42
C ILE A 109 4.13 -5.24 1.87
N LEU A 110 4.99 -6.23 1.66
CA LEU A 110 6.30 -6.05 1.02
C LEU A 110 6.29 -6.72 -0.35
N LYS A 111 7.34 -6.45 -1.14
CA LYS A 111 7.48 -7.00 -2.50
C LYS A 111 7.48 -8.54 -2.51
N ILE A 112 7.95 -9.18 -1.44
CA ILE A 112 7.95 -10.65 -1.35
C ILE A 112 6.54 -11.23 -1.16
N GLU A 113 5.66 -10.56 -0.42
CA GLU A 113 4.26 -10.96 -0.29
C GLU A 113 3.53 -10.79 -1.62
N LEU A 114 3.80 -9.71 -2.36
CA LEU A 114 3.25 -9.50 -3.70
C LEU A 114 3.69 -10.60 -4.67
N MET A 115 4.98 -10.92 -4.69
CA MET A 115 5.52 -12.00 -5.52
C MET A 115 4.87 -13.34 -5.17
N ARG A 116 4.66 -13.63 -3.87
CA ARG A 116 3.98 -14.83 -3.41
C ARG A 116 2.53 -14.89 -3.91
N CYS A 117 1.77 -13.81 -3.80
CA CYS A 117 0.40 -13.75 -4.31
C CYS A 117 0.36 -13.94 -5.84
N TYR A 118 1.30 -13.34 -6.57
CA TYR A 118 1.42 -13.51 -8.02
C TYR A 118 1.70 -14.96 -8.43
N LEU A 119 2.69 -15.60 -7.79
CA LEU A 119 3.01 -17.02 -8.05
C LEU A 119 1.83 -17.93 -7.72
N ASN A 120 1.12 -17.68 -6.62
CA ASN A 120 -0.08 -18.44 -6.25
C ASN A 120 -1.18 -18.30 -7.31
N ALA A 121 -1.41 -17.09 -7.82
CA ALA A 121 -2.41 -16.85 -8.87
C ALA A 121 -2.04 -17.56 -10.19
N ILE A 122 -0.75 -17.61 -10.55
CA ILE A 122 -0.30 -18.39 -11.72
C ILE A 122 -0.54 -19.88 -11.50
N ASN A 123 -0.18 -20.41 -10.33
CA ASN A 123 -0.33 -21.82 -10.04
C ASN A 123 -1.80 -22.25 -10.08
N GLN A 124 -2.71 -21.45 -9.51
CA GLN A 124 -4.16 -21.70 -9.58
C GLN A 124 -4.66 -21.76 -11.03
N ARG A 125 -4.24 -20.83 -11.88
CA ARG A 125 -4.61 -20.83 -13.31
C ARG A 125 -4.06 -22.05 -14.06
N ASN A 126 -2.85 -22.49 -13.71
CA ASN A 126 -2.23 -23.67 -14.32
C ASN A 126 -2.89 -24.98 -13.84
N GLU A 127 -3.43 -25.02 -12.62
CA GLU A 127 -4.21 -26.14 -12.11
C GLU A 127 -5.60 -26.21 -12.78
N GLU A 128 -6.22 -25.06 -13.09
CA GLU A 128 -7.51 -24.97 -13.79
C GLU A 128 -7.40 -25.21 -15.31
N GLY A 129 -6.23 -25.01 -15.92
CA GLY A 129 -5.92 -25.29 -17.33
C GLY A 129 -4.87 -26.38 -17.49
N ALA A 130 -5.26 -27.65 -17.47
CA ALA A 130 -4.32 -28.78 -17.45
C ALA A 130 -3.29 -28.80 -18.61
N SER A 131 -1.99 -28.71 -18.26
CA SER A 131 -0.85 -29.48 -18.81
C SER A 131 0.37 -29.25 -17.91
N LYS A 132 0.92 -30.30 -17.31
CA LYS A 132 2.07 -30.25 -16.40
C LYS A 132 3.36 -29.82 -17.12
N GLU A 133 3.67 -28.53 -17.14
CA GLU A 133 5.06 -28.07 -17.05
C GLU A 133 5.26 -27.48 -15.65
N PHE A 134 5.75 -28.33 -14.76
CA PHE A 134 6.08 -27.99 -13.39
C PHE A 134 7.31 -27.09 -13.41
N VAL A 135 7.16 -25.80 -13.13
CA VAL A 135 8.33 -24.93 -12.90
C VAL A 135 8.83 -25.23 -11.49
N ASP A 136 9.85 -26.08 -11.41
CA ASP A 136 10.52 -26.42 -10.14
C ASP A 136 11.30 -25.21 -9.61
N LEU A 137 10.69 -24.50 -8.66
CA LEU A 137 11.29 -23.37 -7.94
C LEU A 137 11.99 -23.81 -6.64
N SER A 138 12.23 -25.10 -6.43
CA SER A 138 12.98 -25.61 -5.26
C SER A 138 14.39 -25.00 -5.13
N HIS A 139 14.95 -24.50 -6.23
CA HIS A 139 16.21 -23.76 -6.27
C HIS A 139 16.15 -22.34 -5.70
N LEU A 140 14.95 -21.74 -5.55
CA LEU A 140 14.78 -20.39 -5.00
C LEU A 140 14.69 -20.34 -3.47
N GLN A 141 14.99 -21.46 -2.78
CA GLN A 141 15.21 -21.42 -1.33
C GLN A 141 16.35 -20.45 -1.02
N MET A 142 16.00 -19.23 -0.62
CA MET A 142 16.94 -18.27 -0.09
C MET A 142 17.69 -18.90 1.07
N ASN A 143 19.01 -18.99 0.89
CA ASN A 143 19.93 -19.62 1.80
C ASN A 143 19.97 -18.81 3.12
N ARG A 144 19.14 -19.19 4.10
CA ARG A 144 19.09 -18.60 5.46
C ARG A 144 20.38 -18.83 6.28
N LYS A 145 21.48 -19.30 5.68
CA LYS A 145 22.69 -19.72 6.39
C LYS A 145 23.83 -18.69 6.47
N ASN A 146 23.60 -17.40 6.18
CA ASN A 146 24.63 -16.36 6.38
C ASN A 146 24.19 -15.18 7.27
N ILE A 147 23.31 -15.41 8.25
CA ILE A 147 23.09 -14.45 9.36
C ILE A 147 23.46 -15.10 10.69
N SER A 148 24.69 -15.63 10.76
CA SER A 148 25.38 -15.84 12.03
C SER A 148 26.89 -15.80 11.77
N LYS A 149 27.45 -14.59 11.68
CA LYS A 149 28.85 -14.21 12.00
C LYS A 149 29.20 -12.88 11.32
N SER A 150 28.75 -11.78 11.90
CA SER A 150 29.46 -10.49 11.89
C SER A 150 28.77 -9.53 12.86
N ASN A 151 28.81 -9.89 14.14
CA ASN A 151 28.81 -8.94 15.25
C ASN A 151 30.04 -9.30 16.08
N LEU A 152 31.16 -8.69 15.69
CA LEU A 152 32.37 -8.41 16.47
C LEU A 152 33.10 -7.30 15.72
#